data_AF-A0A7K9EPF6-F1
#
_entry.id   AF-A0A7K9EPF6-F1
#
_cell.length_a   1.000
_cell.length_b   1.000
_cell.length_c   1.000
_cell.angle_alpha   90.00
_cell.angle_beta   90.00
_cell.angle_gamma   90.00
#
_symmetry.space_group_name_H-M   'P 1'
#
loop_
_entity.id
_entity.type
_entity.pdbx_description
1 polymer ?
#
loop_
_entity_poly.entity_id
_entity_poly.type
_entity_poly.pdbx_seq_one_letter_code
_entity_poly.pdbx_strand_id
1 'polypeptide(L)'
;LVACGPYTPSDSLSYEPLADLVQLVARDRPDLCVLFGPFVDARHQQVENCQLLGSFSDVFKLCLKTLVEGTRSAGSHLVFVPSLRDVHHDPIFPQPPFPCPELPKEDKSRVHFVSDPCTLDVD
;
A
#
# COMPACT_ATOMS: atom_id res chain seq x y z
N LEU A 1 3.10 13.98 0.10
CA LEU A 1 1.75 13.48 -0.28
C LEU A 1 1.31 12.45 0.75
N VAL A 2 0.03 12.44 1.12
CA VAL A 2 -0.55 11.44 2.05
C VAL A 2 -1.81 10.86 1.41
N ALA A 3 -1.97 9.54 1.46
CA ALA A 3 -3.16 8.84 1.00
C ALA A 3 -3.50 7.69 1.96
N CYS A 4 -4.78 7.33 2.01
CA CYS A 4 -5.31 6.26 2.85
C CYS A 4 -6.29 5.43 2.03
N GLY A 5 -6.25 4.12 2.21
CA GLY A 5 -7.18 3.21 1.55
C GLY A 5 -8.64 3.41 1.98
N PRO A 6 -9.59 2.71 1.34
CA PRO A 6 -9.37 1.65 0.37
C PRO A 6 -8.91 2.15 -1.01
N TYR A 7 -8.05 1.39 -1.67
CA TYR A 7 -7.49 1.74 -2.99
C TYR A 7 -8.21 1.10 -4.18
N THR A 8 -9.39 0.54 -3.93
CA THR A 8 -10.29 -0.03 -4.94
C THR A 8 -11.73 0.38 -4.61
N PRO A 9 -12.60 0.56 -5.61
CA PRO A 9 -14.02 0.83 -5.38
C PRO A 9 -14.68 -0.32 -4.59
N SER A 10 -15.84 -0.07 -3.98
CA SER A 10 -16.54 -1.09 -3.19
C SER A 10 -17.24 -2.17 -4.03
N ASP A 11 -17.47 -1.89 -5.31
CA ASP A 11 -18.20 -2.74 -6.26
C ASP A 11 -17.28 -3.49 -7.23
N SER A 12 -15.97 -3.25 -7.18
CA SER A 12 -15.00 -3.87 -8.07
C SER A 12 -13.61 -3.96 -7.46
N LEU A 13 -12.83 -4.94 -7.92
CA LEU A 13 -11.41 -5.11 -7.58
C LEU A 13 -10.50 -4.60 -8.69
N SER A 14 -10.92 -3.53 -9.37
CA SER A 14 -10.18 -2.95 -10.49
C SER A 14 -8.91 -2.23 -10.04
N TYR A 15 -8.86 -1.77 -8.78
CA TYR A 15 -7.79 -0.92 -8.24
C TYR A 15 -7.51 0.33 -9.10
N GLU A 16 -8.55 0.85 -9.78
CA GLU A 16 -8.48 2.10 -10.54
C GLU A 16 -7.99 3.29 -9.68
N PRO A 17 -8.48 3.51 -8.44
CA PRO A 17 -7.96 4.57 -7.57
C PRO A 17 -6.47 4.42 -7.25
N LEU A 18 -5.96 3.19 -7.13
CA LEU A 18 -4.53 2.93 -6.95
C LEU A 18 -3.72 3.36 -8.18
N ALA A 19 -4.23 3.06 -9.38
CA ALA A 19 -3.59 3.47 -10.63
C ALA A 19 -3.60 4.99 -10.81
N ASP A 20 -4.71 5.66 -10.47
CA ASP A 20 -4.82 7.12 -10.48
C ASP A 20 -3.84 7.76 -9.49
N LEU A 21 -3.68 7.18 -8.31
CA LEU A 21 -2.69 7.62 -7.32
C LEU A 21 -1.26 7.50 -7.86
N VAL A 22 -0.93 6.41 -8.55
CA VAL A 22 0.38 6.26 -9.22
C VAL A 22 0.61 7.37 -10.23
N GLN A 23 -0.39 7.68 -11.06
CA GLN A 23 -0.30 8.77 -12.04
C GLN A 23 -0.13 10.13 -11.36
N LEU A 24 -0.85 10.36 -10.27
CA LEU A 24 -0.75 11.58 -9.47
C LEU A 24 0.67 11.77 -8.92
N VAL A 25 1.25 10.73 -8.32
CA VAL A 25 2.63 10.75 -7.80
C VAL A 25 3.64 10.95 -8.94
N ALA A 26 3.45 10.30 -10.08
CA ALA A 26 4.32 10.48 -11.25
C ALA A 26 4.28 11.91 -11.81
N ARG A 27 3.10 12.55 -11.78
CA ARG A 27 2.89 13.92 -12.24
C ARG A 27 3.47 14.95 -11.27
N ASP A 28 3.11 14.85 -9.99
CA ASP A 28 3.41 15.88 -8.99
C ASP A 28 4.78 15.68 -8.34
N ARG A 29 5.36 14.48 -8.47
CA ARG A 29 6.70 14.11 -7.97
C ARG A 29 6.98 14.57 -6.52
N PRO A 30 6.11 14.24 -5.54
CA PRO A 30 6.35 14.59 -4.15
C PRO A 30 7.63 13.94 -3.62
N ASP A 31 8.34 14.59 -2.70
CA ASP A 31 9.54 14.00 -2.08
C ASP A 31 9.19 12.73 -1.26
N LEU A 32 8.03 12.75 -0.60
CA LEU A 32 7.53 11.69 0.27
C LEU A 32 6.05 11.38 0.02
N CYS A 33 5.69 10.10 0.01
CA CYS A 33 4.34 9.56 -0.03
C CYS A 33 4.10 8.66 1.19
N VAL A 34 3.22 9.06 2.10
CA VAL A 34 2.77 8.20 3.20
C VAL A 34 1.45 7.54 2.80
N LEU A 35 1.47 6.22 2.69
CA LEU A 35 0.38 5.39 2.17
C LEU A 35 -0.14 4.49 3.29
N PHE A 36 -1.31 4.84 3.81
CA PHE A 36 -1.99 4.07 4.84
C PHE A 36 -2.87 2.99 4.22
N GLY A 37 -2.95 1.82 4.85
CA GLY A 37 -3.92 0.80 4.50
C GLY A 37 -5.38 1.25 4.69
N PRO A 38 -6.37 0.40 4.36
CA PRO A 38 -6.16 -0.96 3.88
C PRO A 38 -5.80 -1.00 2.38
N PHE A 39 -4.78 -1.79 2.06
CA PHE A 39 -4.43 -2.18 0.69
C PHE A 39 -5.28 -3.35 0.22
N VAL A 40 -5.56 -4.31 1.09
CA VAL A 40 -6.54 -5.37 0.85
C VAL A 40 -7.56 -5.33 1.97
N ASP A 41 -8.67 -4.66 1.70
CA ASP A 41 -9.66 -4.32 2.71
C ASP A 41 -10.51 -5.53 3.14
N ALA A 42 -10.35 -5.91 4.41
CA ALA A 42 -11.11 -6.97 5.05
C ALA A 42 -12.63 -6.74 5.03
N ARG A 43 -13.10 -5.50 4.81
CA ARG A 43 -14.53 -5.16 4.68
C ARG A 43 -15.02 -5.08 3.24
N HIS A 44 -14.16 -5.34 2.25
CA HIS A 44 -14.59 -5.39 0.86
C HIS A 44 -15.41 -6.67 0.64
N GLN A 45 -16.60 -6.57 0.04
CA GLN A 45 -17.55 -7.68 -0.09
C GLN A 45 -16.92 -8.95 -0.70
N GLN A 46 -16.09 -8.79 -1.74
CA GLN A 46 -15.41 -9.93 -2.37
C GLN A 46 -14.28 -10.52 -1.51
N VAL A 47 -13.69 -9.74 -0.60
CA VAL A 47 -12.67 -10.21 0.35
C VAL A 47 -13.35 -11.02 1.47
N GLU A 48 -14.43 -10.49 2.05
CA GLU A 48 -15.22 -11.18 3.09
C GLU A 48 -15.79 -12.52 2.58
N ASN A 49 -16.23 -12.56 1.33
CA ASN A 49 -16.78 -13.76 0.71
C ASN A 49 -15.71 -14.69 0.10
N CYS A 50 -14.41 -14.41 0.28
CA CYS A 50 -13.29 -15.20 -0.27
C CYS A 50 -13.38 -15.41 -1.80
N GLN A 51 -13.78 -14.39 -2.55
CA GLN A 51 -14.00 -14.44 -4.00
C GLN A 51 -12.80 -13.95 -4.82
N LEU A 52 -11.63 -13.79 -4.19
CA LEU A 52 -10.39 -13.40 -4.87
C LEU A 52 -9.78 -14.59 -5.62
N LEU A 53 -9.20 -14.31 -6.80
CA LEU A 53 -8.51 -15.32 -7.62
C LEU A 53 -7.15 -15.77 -7.07
N GLY A 54 -6.63 -15.10 -6.03
CA GLY A 54 -5.34 -15.40 -5.39
C GLY A 54 -5.39 -15.18 -3.88
N SER A 55 -4.30 -15.51 -3.19
CA SER A 55 -4.23 -15.29 -1.74
C SER A 55 -4.24 -13.80 -1.41
N PHE A 56 -4.72 -13.42 -0.23
CA PHE A 56 -4.71 -12.03 0.21
C PHE A 56 -3.29 -11.42 0.21
N SER A 57 -2.28 -12.24 0.55
CA SER A 57 -0.87 -11.83 0.49
C SER A 57 -0.41 -11.54 -0.93
N ASP A 58 -0.85 -12.33 -1.91
CA ASP A 58 -0.47 -12.12 -3.31
C ASP A 58 -1.12 -10.87 -3.90
N VAL A 59 -2.38 -10.60 -3.54
CA VAL A 59 -3.07 -9.35 -3.93
C VAL A 59 -2.35 -8.14 -3.33
N PHE A 60 -1.98 -8.20 -2.05
CA PHE A 60 -1.19 -7.15 -1.41
C PHE A 60 0.15 -6.91 -2.11
N LYS A 61 0.90 -7.98 -2.42
CA LYS A 61 2.17 -7.89 -3.14
C LYS A 61 1.99 -7.26 -4.52
N LEU A 62 0.87 -7.50 -5.20
CA LEU A 62 0.55 -6.87 -6.48
C LEU A 62 0.30 -5.36 -6.29
N CYS A 63 -0.49 -4.95 -5.30
CA CYS A 63 -0.71 -3.53 -4.97
C CYS A 63 0.62 -2.81 -4.69
N LEU A 64 1.45 -3.43 -3.85
CA LEU A 64 2.77 -2.92 -3.50
C LEU A 64 3.65 -2.78 -4.74
N LYS A 65 3.71 -3.82 -5.58
CA LYS A 65 4.48 -3.81 -6.83
C LYS A 65 4.03 -2.67 -7.74
N THR A 66 2.73 -2.48 -7.93
CA THR A 66 2.17 -1.40 -8.76
C THR A 66 2.56 -0.02 -8.23
N LEU A 67 2.47 0.20 -6.91
CA LEU A 67 2.87 1.46 -6.29
C LEU A 67 4.38 1.71 -6.39
N VAL A 68 5.19 0.70 -6.09
CA VAL A 68 6.66 0.80 -6.16
C VAL A 68 7.08 1.05 -7.61
N GLU A 69 6.79 0.14 -8.54
CA GLU A 69 7.24 0.26 -9.94
C GLU A 69 6.66 1.49 -10.63
N GLY A 70 5.37 1.77 -10.43
CA GLY A 70 4.67 2.88 -11.07
C GLY A 70 5.16 4.27 -10.65
N THR A 71 5.74 4.38 -9.45
CA THR A 71 6.27 5.67 -8.92
C THR A 71 7.77 5.79 -9.05
N ARG A 72 8.47 4.81 -9.63
CA ARG A 72 9.94 4.81 -9.75
C ARG A 72 10.46 6.05 -10.49
N SER A 73 9.75 6.50 -11.52
CA SER A 73 10.13 7.70 -12.29
C SER A 73 10.04 8.99 -11.48
N ALA A 74 9.16 9.05 -10.47
CA ALA A 74 8.99 10.21 -9.60
C ALA A 74 10.18 10.37 -8.65
N GLY A 75 10.82 9.28 -8.25
CA GLY A 75 11.89 9.28 -7.25
C GLY A 75 11.39 9.48 -5.82
N SER A 76 10.07 9.48 -5.61
CA SER A 76 9.45 9.67 -4.31
C SER A 76 9.80 8.56 -3.33
N HIS A 77 10.05 8.94 -2.08
CA HIS A 77 10.09 8.02 -0.95
C HIS A 77 8.66 7.54 -0.65
N LEU A 78 8.48 6.23 -0.49
CA LEU A 78 7.21 5.60 -0.15
C LEU A 78 7.29 5.07 1.28
N VAL A 79 6.37 5.48 2.13
CA VAL A 79 6.19 4.96 3.50
C VAL A 79 4.87 4.25 3.56
N PHE A 80 4.91 2.94 3.77
CA PHE A 80 3.73 2.09 3.91
C PHE A 80 3.38 1.91 5.39
N VAL A 81 2.14 2.26 5.73
CA VAL A 81 1.59 2.14 7.09
C VAL A 81 0.46 1.11 7.05
N PRO A 82 0.47 0.06 7.89
CA PRO A 82 -0.58 -0.94 7.92
C PRO A 82 -1.89 -0.38 8.48
N SER A 83 -2.98 -1.14 8.27
CA SER A 83 -4.28 -0.90 8.89
C SER A 83 -4.82 -2.20 9.49
N LEU A 84 -5.63 -2.10 10.57
CA LEU A 84 -6.36 -3.24 11.13
C LEU A 84 -7.35 -3.88 10.14
N ARG A 85 -7.62 -3.21 9.01
CA ARG A 85 -8.43 -3.71 7.90
C ARG A 85 -7.61 -4.38 6.80
N ASP A 86 -6.28 -4.43 6.89
CA ASP A 86 -5.48 -5.23 5.98
C ASP A 86 -5.65 -6.72 6.29
N VAL A 87 -6.49 -7.40 5.51
CA VAL A 87 -6.91 -8.79 5.78
C VAL A 87 -5.74 -9.80 5.81
N HIS A 88 -4.59 -9.43 5.25
CA HIS A 88 -3.39 -10.25 5.15
C HIS A 88 -2.37 -9.97 6.27
N HIS A 89 -2.66 -9.05 7.19
CA HIS A 89 -1.75 -8.57 8.23
C HIS A 89 -2.32 -8.76 9.64
N ASP A 90 -1.50 -8.55 10.67
CA ASP A 90 -1.86 -8.78 12.07
C ASP A 90 -3.08 -7.94 12.49
N PRO A 91 -4.19 -8.52 12.98
CA PRO A 91 -5.42 -7.77 13.27
C PRO A 91 -5.45 -7.12 14.66
N ILE A 92 -4.28 -6.84 15.25
CA ILE A 92 -4.14 -6.39 16.64
C ILE A 92 -3.35 -5.09 16.67
N PHE A 93 -3.86 -4.11 17.41
CA PHE A 93 -3.18 -2.84 17.64
C PHE A 93 -2.28 -2.90 18.89
N PRO A 94 -1.04 -2.36 18.85
CA PRO A 94 -0.35 -1.78 17.69
C PRO A 94 0.11 -2.86 16.69
N GLN A 95 0.09 -2.54 15.39
CA GLN A 95 0.51 -3.45 14.32
C GLN A 95 1.99 -3.27 13.99
N PRO A 96 2.76 -4.35 13.77
CA PRO A 96 4.13 -4.26 13.25
C PRO A 96 4.11 -3.75 11.79
N PRO A 97 5.25 -3.30 11.25
CA PRO A 97 5.37 -3.04 9.82
C PRO A 97 4.99 -4.25 8.97
N PHE A 98 4.55 -4.02 7.72
CA PHE A 98 4.36 -5.13 6.78
C PHE A 98 5.65 -5.94 6.63
N PRO A 99 5.57 -7.28 6.46
CA PRO A 99 6.73 -8.10 6.16
C PRO A 99 7.37 -7.60 4.86
N CYS A 100 8.62 -7.16 4.93
CA CYS A 100 9.32 -6.60 3.77
C CYS A 100 9.44 -7.67 2.67
N PRO A 101 8.80 -7.49 1.51
CA PRO A 101 9.01 -8.38 0.38
C PRO A 101 10.41 -8.15 -0.21
N GLU A 102 10.93 -9.11 -0.97
CA GLU A 102 12.20 -8.94 -1.66
C GLU A 102 12.12 -7.80 -2.68
N LEU A 103 12.60 -6.62 -2.30
CA LEU A 103 12.67 -5.45 -3.17
C LEU A 103 13.97 -5.44 -4.00
N PRO A 104 13.92 -5.00 -5.27
CA PRO A 104 15.10 -4.69 -6.06
C PRO A 104 16.03 -3.71 -5.33
N LYS A 105 17.36 -3.84 -5.53
CA LYS A 105 18.36 -3.00 -4.83
C LYS A 105 18.08 -1.49 -4.98
N GLU A 106 17.61 -1.08 -6.16
CA GLU A 106 17.26 0.31 -6.47
C GLU A 106 16.04 0.85 -5.72
N ASP A 107 15.13 -0.03 -5.28
CA ASP A 107 13.92 0.37 -4.57
C ASP A 107 14.11 0.36 -3.04
N LYS A 108 15.13 -0.33 -2.53
CA LYS A 108 15.40 -0.47 -1.08
C LYS A 108 15.69 0.87 -0.37
N SER A 109 16.22 1.87 -1.06
CA SER A 109 16.53 3.17 -0.46
C SER A 109 15.30 4.09 -0.32
N ARG A 110 14.28 3.86 -1.14
CA ARG A 110 13.09 4.74 -1.21
C ARG A 110 11.83 4.11 -0.64
N VAL A 111 11.79 2.81 -0.41
CA VAL A 111 10.61 2.11 0.13
C VAL A 111 10.83 1.79 1.61
N HIS A 112 9.91 2.26 2.44
CA HIS A 112 9.96 2.16 3.89
C HIS A 112 8.66 1.54 4.40
N PHE A 113 8.77 0.61 5.34
CA PHE A 113 7.64 -0.01 6.03
C PHE A 113 7.70 0.37 7.50
N VAL A 114 6.62 0.91 8.05
CA VAL A 114 6.54 1.35 9.45
C VAL A 114 5.34 0.72 10.16
N SER A 115 5.31 0.78 11.48
CA SER A 115 4.21 0.27 12.31
C SER A 115 2.97 1.17 12.25
N ASP A 116 1.83 0.65 12.68
CA ASP A 116 0.66 1.44 13.07
C ASP A 116 0.47 1.34 14.60
N PRO A 117 0.70 2.42 15.37
CA PRO A 117 1.09 3.76 14.94
C PRO A 117 2.62 3.88 14.75
N CYS A 118 3.06 4.98 14.14
CA CYS A 118 4.48 5.35 14.01
C CYS A 118 4.67 6.86 14.18
N THR A 119 5.73 7.26 14.90
CA THR A 119 6.24 8.63 14.84
C THR A 119 7.33 8.68 13.78
N LEU A 120 7.07 9.39 12.69
CA LEU A 120 8.02 9.61 11.60
C LEU A 120 8.48 11.07 11.63
N ASP A 121 9.79 11.28 11.67
CA ASP A 121 10.39 12.60 11.52
C ASP A 121 10.67 12.86 10.04
N VAL A 122 10.29 14.04 9.55
CA VAL A 122 10.41 14.44 8.14
C VAL A 122 10.93 15.87 8.12
N ASP A 123 12.12 16.04 7.57
CA ASP A 123 12.83 17.32 7.44
C ASP A 123 12.13 18.30 6.50
#